data_AF-A0A7J5JR68-F1
#
_entry.id   AF-A0A7J5JR68-F1
#
_cell.length_a   1.000
_cell.length_b   1.000
_cell.length_c   1.000
_cell.angle_alpha   90.00
_cell.angle_beta   90.00
_cell.angle_gamma   90.00
#
_symmetry.space_group_name_H-M   'P 1'
#
loop_
_entity.id
_entity.type
_entity.pdbx_description
1 polymer ?
#
loop_
_entity_poly.entity_id
_entity_poly.type
_entity_poly.pdbx_seq_one_letter_code
_entity_poly.pdbx_strand_id
1 'polypeptide(L)'
;MNTKLFGLFIALLVCLPSFAQQKPVEKVDSDGVYLMPDQMPEFPGGMQAMMKFLTTNIKYPVEAQKKGVSGRVIVQFVIMEDGTLDQAKVVRGVDPLLDEEALRVVKLMPKWKPGIDRGEAVKVRFTAPIMFNLSRPDAQRPTFPELVVPIGQEVENRSLQGVWQSCVVQPGEHGYKILLLPVIKIISPDQTFMNIMTAGMNGRSNAIIYCQGEYSLPSDGTYVEMVEKSVDPVFIQGVKNEISVERLHDNLIKLSFTVPGQGRKVTEYWFRAPSPDVKIMAD
;
A
#
# COMPACT_ATOMS: atom_id res chain seq x y z
N MET A 1 48.34 9.38 65.97
CA MET A 1 48.90 8.82 64.72
C MET A 1 48.08 7.59 64.36
N ASN A 2 47.48 7.58 63.17
CA ASN A 2 46.74 6.50 62.47
C ASN A 2 45.33 6.13 63.00
N THR A 3 44.25 6.75 62.50
CA THR A 3 43.45 6.39 61.30
C THR A 3 42.88 4.96 61.32
N LYS A 4 41.55 4.81 61.32
CA LYS A 4 40.76 4.16 60.25
C LYS A 4 39.30 4.65 60.30
N LEU A 5 38.95 5.36 59.23
CA LEU A 5 37.64 5.91 58.89
C LEU A 5 36.76 4.75 58.37
N PHE A 6 35.59 4.54 58.99
CA PHE A 6 34.62 3.55 58.53
C PHE A 6 33.87 4.13 57.32
N GLY A 7 34.16 3.61 56.13
CA GLY A 7 33.54 4.03 54.88
C GLY A 7 32.10 3.50 54.76
N LEU A 8 31.16 4.43 54.60
CA LEU A 8 29.77 4.19 54.27
C LEU A 8 29.69 3.72 52.80
N PHE A 9 29.42 2.44 52.55
CA PHE A 9 29.15 1.93 51.19
C PHE A 9 27.75 2.35 50.75
N ILE A 10 27.66 3.41 49.95
CA ILE A 10 26.47 3.76 49.19
C ILE A 10 26.35 2.76 48.05
N ALA A 11 25.43 1.80 48.17
CA ALA A 11 25.04 0.93 47.08
C ALA A 11 24.21 1.74 46.06
N LEU A 12 24.90 2.34 45.10
CA LEU A 12 24.29 2.98 43.95
C LEU A 12 23.77 1.87 43.03
N LEU A 13 22.50 1.54 43.19
CA LEU A 13 21.78 0.57 42.36
C LEU A 13 21.56 1.23 40.99
N VAL A 14 22.59 1.17 40.13
CA VAL A 14 22.50 1.57 38.73
C VAL A 14 21.56 0.58 38.05
N CYS A 15 20.30 0.96 37.93
CA CYS A 15 19.34 0.30 37.06
C CYS A 15 19.82 0.55 35.62
N LEU A 16 20.73 -0.29 35.13
CA LEU A 16 21.09 -0.31 33.72
C LEU A 16 19.80 -0.64 32.95
N PRO A 17 19.31 0.24 32.07
CA PRO A 17 18.22 -0.16 31.19
C PRO A 17 18.72 -1.38 30.42
N SER A 18 18.04 -2.51 30.64
CA SER A 18 18.27 -3.73 29.91
C SER A 18 17.92 -3.43 28.45
N PHE A 19 18.90 -2.94 27.69
CA PHE A 19 18.83 -2.90 26.24
C PHE A 19 18.67 -4.35 25.81
N ALA A 20 17.43 -4.76 25.57
CA ALA A 20 17.14 -5.97 24.86
C ALA A 20 17.88 -5.85 23.52
N GLN A 21 18.98 -6.59 23.38
CA GLN A 21 19.64 -6.76 22.09
C GLN A 21 18.60 -7.36 21.16
N GLN A 22 18.03 -6.52 20.29
CA GLN A 22 17.26 -7.00 19.14
C GLN A 22 18.23 -7.85 18.32
N LYS A 23 17.99 -9.17 18.27
CA LYS A 23 18.73 -10.04 17.37
C LYS A 23 18.64 -9.45 15.95
N PRO A 24 19.75 -9.30 15.21
CA PRO A 24 19.69 -8.82 13.84
C PRO A 24 18.70 -9.68 13.05
N VAL A 25 17.75 -9.04 12.37
CA VAL A 25 16.83 -9.76 11.48
C VAL A 25 17.68 -10.34 10.35
N GLU A 26 17.65 -11.67 10.22
CA GLU A 26 18.34 -12.36 9.13
C GLU A 26 17.81 -11.84 7.79
N LYS A 27 18.71 -11.25 6.98
CA LYS A 27 18.33 -10.66 5.69
C LYS A 27 18.04 -11.70 4.60
N VAL A 28 18.57 -12.90 4.79
CA VAL A 28 18.55 -14.01 3.83
C VAL A 28 18.24 -15.28 4.61
N ASP A 29 17.32 -16.11 4.10
CA ASP A 29 17.02 -17.40 4.71
C ASP A 29 18.03 -18.50 4.31
N SER A 30 17.88 -19.70 4.88
CA SER A 30 18.77 -20.85 4.62
C SER A 30 18.86 -21.26 3.16
N ASP A 31 17.85 -20.90 2.36
CA ASP A 31 17.80 -21.23 0.93
C ASP A 31 18.44 -20.12 0.08
N GLY A 32 18.99 -19.07 0.70
CA GLY A 32 19.54 -17.91 0.01
C GLY A 32 18.48 -16.92 -0.47
N VAL A 33 17.24 -17.02 0.02
CA VAL A 33 16.15 -16.13 -0.39
C VAL A 33 16.12 -14.90 0.51
N TYR A 34 16.14 -13.74 -0.11
CA TYR A 34 16.14 -12.47 0.60
C TYR A 34 14.77 -12.17 1.20
N LEU A 35 14.77 -11.72 2.45
CA LEU A 35 13.58 -11.22 3.13
C LEU A 35 13.48 -9.69 3.02
N MET A 36 14.63 -9.02 2.98
CA MET A 36 14.73 -7.56 2.95
C MET A 36 16.00 -7.11 2.19
N PRO A 37 15.99 -7.18 0.85
CA PRO A 37 17.04 -6.63 -0.01
C PRO A 37 17.04 -5.09 0.01
N ASP A 38 18.07 -4.47 -0.56
CA ASP A 38 18.15 -2.99 -0.69
C ASP A 38 17.00 -2.40 -1.51
N GLN A 39 16.54 -3.10 -2.56
CA GLN A 39 15.35 -2.79 -3.33
C GLN A 39 14.43 -4.00 -3.40
N MET A 40 13.18 -3.81 -2.99
CA MET A 40 12.16 -4.85 -3.03
C MET A 40 11.65 -5.10 -4.47
N PRO A 41 11.19 -6.32 -4.78
CA PRO A 41 10.56 -6.63 -6.06
C PRO A 41 9.29 -5.81 -6.28
N GLU A 42 8.96 -5.57 -7.55
CA GLU A 42 7.84 -4.71 -7.92
C GLU A 42 6.97 -5.33 -9.02
N PHE A 43 5.65 -5.35 -8.80
CA PHE A 43 4.69 -5.74 -9.83
C PHE A 43 4.73 -4.73 -10.99
N PRO A 44 4.59 -5.14 -12.26
CA PRO A 44 4.56 -4.20 -13.38
C PRO A 44 3.44 -3.17 -13.24
N GLY A 45 3.81 -1.89 -13.11
CA GLY A 45 2.86 -0.80 -12.86
C GLY A 45 2.61 -0.50 -11.38
N GLY A 46 3.26 -1.21 -10.46
CA GLY A 46 3.20 -1.00 -9.01
C GLY A 46 1.97 -1.64 -8.35
N MET A 47 1.75 -1.31 -7.08
CA MET A 47 0.71 -1.94 -6.24
C MET A 47 -0.70 -1.73 -6.80
N GLN A 48 -1.03 -0.53 -7.31
CA GLN A 48 -2.35 -0.27 -7.89
C GLN A 48 -2.63 -1.17 -9.11
N ALA A 49 -1.64 -1.39 -9.96
CA ALA A 49 -1.75 -2.28 -11.11
C ALA A 49 -1.93 -3.75 -10.67
N MET A 50 -1.23 -4.17 -9.62
CA MET A 50 -1.41 -5.49 -9.01
C MET A 50 -2.83 -5.66 -8.47
N MET A 51 -3.36 -4.67 -7.76
CA MET A 51 -4.72 -4.70 -7.21
C MET A 51 -5.78 -4.77 -8.31
N LYS A 52 -5.60 -3.99 -9.39
CA LYS A 52 -6.45 -4.07 -10.59
C LYS A 52 -6.37 -5.47 -11.21
N PHE A 53 -5.17 -5.99 -11.39
CA PHE A 53 -4.94 -7.34 -11.93
C PHE A 53 -5.66 -8.41 -11.11
N LEU A 54 -5.56 -8.37 -9.79
CA LEU A 54 -6.25 -9.31 -8.90
C LEU A 54 -7.77 -9.19 -9.06
N THR A 55 -8.30 -7.97 -9.02
CA THR A 55 -9.75 -7.72 -9.13
C THR A 55 -10.32 -8.22 -10.46
N THR A 56 -9.57 -8.14 -11.56
CA THR A 56 -10.03 -8.58 -12.88
C THR A 56 -9.82 -10.07 -13.15
N ASN A 57 -8.87 -10.73 -12.47
CA ASN A 57 -8.47 -12.10 -12.78
C ASN A 57 -8.94 -13.14 -11.77
N ILE A 58 -9.39 -12.74 -10.57
CA ILE A 58 -9.95 -13.66 -9.57
C ILE A 58 -11.29 -14.21 -10.08
N LYS A 59 -11.41 -15.54 -10.05
CA LYS A 59 -12.61 -16.29 -10.38
C LYS A 59 -13.13 -16.98 -9.14
N TYR A 60 -14.25 -16.51 -8.60
CA TYR A 60 -14.81 -17.07 -7.38
C TYR A 60 -15.33 -18.50 -7.63
N PRO A 61 -14.81 -19.55 -6.96
CA PRO A 61 -15.30 -20.91 -7.13
C PRO A 61 -16.78 -21.05 -6.79
N VAL A 62 -17.60 -21.59 -7.69
CA VAL A 62 -19.07 -21.68 -7.53
C VAL A 62 -19.48 -22.38 -6.24
N GLU A 63 -18.77 -23.45 -5.86
CA GLU A 63 -19.06 -24.19 -4.63
C GLU A 63 -18.72 -23.37 -3.37
N ALA A 64 -17.66 -22.56 -3.40
CA ALA A 64 -17.36 -21.64 -2.31
C ALA A 64 -18.42 -20.52 -2.22
N GLN A 65 -18.96 -20.07 -3.36
CA GLN A 65 -20.08 -19.12 -3.39
C GLN A 65 -21.33 -19.69 -2.73
N LYS A 66 -21.75 -20.91 -3.13
CA LYS A 66 -22.92 -21.59 -2.55
C LYS A 66 -22.81 -21.80 -1.05
N LYS A 67 -21.59 -22.06 -0.56
CA LYS A 67 -21.30 -22.27 0.87
C LYS A 67 -21.14 -20.96 1.65
N GLY A 68 -21.22 -19.80 1.01
CA GLY A 68 -21.03 -18.53 1.71
C GLY A 68 -19.58 -18.30 2.19
N VAL A 69 -18.61 -19.04 1.63
CA VAL A 69 -17.22 -19.01 2.09
C VAL A 69 -16.54 -17.79 1.54
N SER A 70 -16.04 -16.89 2.40
CA SER A 70 -15.27 -15.69 2.05
C SER A 70 -14.09 -15.51 2.99
N GLY A 71 -13.07 -14.78 2.55
CA GLY A 71 -11.92 -14.45 3.39
C GLY A 71 -10.62 -14.23 2.62
N ARG A 72 -9.52 -14.13 3.39
CA ARG A 72 -8.16 -13.87 2.89
C ARG A 72 -7.28 -15.07 2.92
N VAL A 73 -6.87 -15.47 1.74
CA VAL A 73 -5.78 -16.41 1.54
C VAL A 73 -4.47 -15.62 1.51
N ILE A 74 -3.52 -15.98 2.38
CA ILE A 74 -2.17 -15.43 2.32
C ILE A 74 -1.32 -16.37 1.50
N VAL A 75 -0.83 -15.87 0.37
CA VAL A 75 0.07 -16.61 -0.51
C VAL A 75 1.47 -16.04 -0.35
N GLN A 76 2.43 -16.91 -0.06
CA GLN A 76 3.84 -16.58 -0.11
C GLN A 76 4.43 -17.19 -1.38
N PHE A 77 5.28 -16.44 -2.06
CA PHE A 77 5.99 -16.90 -3.24
C PHE A 77 7.36 -16.24 -3.30
N VAL A 78 8.23 -16.76 -4.16
CA VAL A 78 9.56 -16.21 -4.40
C VAL A 78 9.55 -15.51 -5.74
N ILE A 79 9.93 -14.24 -5.77
CA ILE A 79 10.26 -13.55 -7.02
C ILE A 79 11.71 -13.91 -7.33
N MET A 80 11.93 -14.50 -8.50
CA MET A 80 13.24 -14.89 -8.99
C MET A 80 13.99 -13.68 -9.56
N GLU A 81 15.30 -13.85 -9.78
CA GLU A 81 16.20 -12.82 -10.32
C GLU A 81 15.78 -12.32 -11.71
N ASP A 82 15.07 -13.15 -12.49
CA ASP A 82 14.52 -12.81 -13.80
C ASP A 82 13.09 -12.24 -13.74
N GLY A 83 12.55 -12.05 -12.52
CA GLY A 83 11.20 -11.56 -12.29
C GLY A 83 10.10 -12.61 -12.33
N THR A 84 10.38 -13.87 -12.65
CA THR A 84 9.37 -14.94 -12.58
C THR A 84 9.01 -15.27 -11.13
N LEU A 85 7.85 -15.90 -10.96
CA LEU A 85 7.38 -16.34 -9.65
C LEU A 85 7.58 -17.84 -9.49
N ASP A 86 8.12 -18.26 -8.36
CA ASP A 86 8.26 -19.66 -8.00
C ASP A 86 7.82 -19.90 -6.54
N GLN A 87 7.72 -21.17 -6.14
CA GLN A 87 7.45 -21.61 -4.77
C GLN A 87 6.19 -21.00 -4.15
N ALA A 88 5.19 -20.70 -4.97
CA ALA A 88 3.92 -20.16 -4.51
C ALA A 88 3.20 -21.18 -3.61
N LYS A 89 2.97 -20.80 -2.36
CA LYS A 89 2.32 -21.62 -1.34
C LYS A 89 1.35 -20.78 -0.52
N VAL A 90 0.26 -21.40 -0.09
CA VAL A 90 -0.65 -20.80 0.88
C VAL A 90 -0.04 -20.95 2.27
N VAL A 91 0.25 -19.83 2.94
CA VAL A 91 0.75 -19.83 4.33
C VAL A 91 -0.37 -19.58 5.34
N ARG A 92 -1.51 -19.07 4.89
CA ARG A 92 -2.73 -18.99 5.69
C ARG A 92 -3.95 -19.08 4.77
N GLY A 93 -4.59 -20.24 4.78
CA GLY A 93 -5.77 -20.53 3.97
C GLY A 93 -7.07 -20.05 4.59
N VAL A 94 -8.15 -20.21 3.84
CA VAL A 94 -9.53 -20.01 4.31
C VAL A 94 -10.37 -21.26 4.05
N ASP A 95 -10.33 -21.73 2.81
CA ASP A 95 -11.03 -22.91 2.32
C ASP A 95 -10.26 -23.42 1.11
N PRO A 96 -10.12 -24.74 0.92
CA PRO A 96 -9.32 -25.31 -0.17
C PRO A 96 -9.66 -24.74 -1.56
N LEU A 97 -10.94 -24.43 -1.82
CA LEU A 97 -11.35 -23.88 -3.11
C LEU A 97 -10.81 -22.46 -3.33
N LEU A 98 -10.81 -21.64 -2.28
CA LEU A 98 -10.25 -20.28 -2.35
C LEU A 98 -8.73 -20.32 -2.39
N ASP A 99 -8.13 -21.26 -1.66
CA ASP A 99 -6.69 -21.46 -1.60
C ASP A 99 -6.12 -21.84 -2.98
N GLU A 100 -6.79 -22.76 -3.69
CA GLU A 100 -6.45 -23.15 -5.06
C GLU A 100 -6.55 -21.97 -6.03
N GLU A 101 -7.62 -21.19 -5.94
CA GLU A 101 -7.83 -20.02 -6.81
C GLU A 101 -6.81 -18.92 -6.52
N ALA A 102 -6.42 -18.73 -5.26
CA ALA A 102 -5.37 -17.79 -4.88
C ALA A 102 -4.02 -18.18 -5.50
N LEU A 103 -3.68 -19.47 -5.45
CA LEU A 103 -2.47 -19.99 -6.11
C LEU A 103 -2.55 -19.82 -7.62
N ARG A 104 -3.71 -20.07 -8.24
CA ARG A 104 -3.91 -19.90 -9.68
C ARG A 104 -3.68 -18.45 -10.11
N VAL A 105 -4.28 -17.47 -9.42
CA VAL A 105 -4.13 -16.05 -9.81
C VAL A 105 -2.72 -15.53 -9.58
N VAL A 106 -2.02 -15.99 -8.53
CA VAL A 106 -0.60 -15.67 -8.31
C VAL A 106 0.26 -16.22 -9.46
N LYS A 107 0.03 -17.47 -9.88
CA LYS A 107 0.74 -18.07 -11.03
C LYS A 107 0.46 -17.37 -12.36
N LEU A 108 -0.66 -16.63 -12.45
CA LEU A 108 -1.05 -15.89 -13.64
C LEU A 108 -0.42 -14.50 -13.71
N MET A 109 0.24 -14.04 -12.63
CA MET A 109 0.85 -12.72 -12.59
C MET A 109 1.94 -12.60 -13.68
N PRO A 110 2.09 -11.42 -14.30
CA PRO A 110 3.20 -11.15 -15.21
C PRO A 110 4.54 -11.21 -14.47
N LYS A 111 5.65 -11.23 -15.23
CA LYS A 111 6.99 -11.11 -14.63
C LYS A 111 7.11 -9.80 -13.84
N TRP A 112 7.61 -9.89 -12.62
CA TRP A 112 7.90 -8.77 -11.74
C TRP A 112 9.25 -8.14 -12.09
N LYS A 113 9.46 -6.92 -11.64
CA LYS A 113 10.83 -6.41 -11.49
C LYS A 113 11.47 -7.15 -10.31
N PRO A 114 12.66 -7.74 -10.47
CA PRO A 114 13.32 -8.46 -9.37
C PRO A 114 13.73 -7.50 -8.26
N GLY A 115 13.97 -8.05 -7.06
CA GLY A 115 14.63 -7.29 -6.00
C GLY A 115 16.11 -7.14 -6.31
N ILE A 116 16.72 -6.07 -5.78
CA ILE A 116 18.14 -5.76 -5.98
C ILE A 116 18.82 -5.66 -4.61
N ASP A 117 19.94 -6.35 -4.43
CA ASP A 117 20.82 -6.22 -3.27
C ASP A 117 22.24 -5.95 -3.77
N ARG A 118 22.89 -4.90 -3.27
CA ARG A 118 24.26 -4.53 -3.68
C ARG A 118 24.46 -4.42 -5.21
N GLY A 119 23.40 -4.00 -5.91
CA GLY A 119 23.42 -3.79 -7.36
C GLY A 119 23.14 -5.04 -8.19
N GLU A 120 22.96 -6.21 -7.57
CA GLU A 120 22.65 -7.47 -8.26
C GLU A 120 21.21 -7.88 -8.03
N ALA A 121 20.60 -8.49 -9.06
CA ALA A 121 19.27 -9.07 -8.91
C ALA A 121 19.33 -10.27 -7.97
N VAL A 122 18.40 -10.33 -7.02
CA VAL A 122 18.33 -11.40 -6.02
C VAL A 122 16.92 -11.97 -5.95
N LYS A 123 16.83 -13.25 -5.56
CA LYS A 123 15.54 -13.87 -5.28
C LYS A 123 14.97 -13.39 -3.94
N VAL A 124 13.69 -13.03 -3.92
CA VAL A 124 13.06 -12.40 -2.76
C VAL A 124 11.77 -13.10 -2.39
N ARG A 125 11.59 -13.34 -1.08
CA ARG A 125 10.36 -13.89 -0.53
C ARG A 125 9.33 -12.78 -0.39
N PHE A 126 8.20 -12.92 -1.06
CA PHE A 126 7.11 -11.96 -1.01
C PHE A 126 5.83 -12.65 -0.55
N THR A 127 5.00 -11.88 0.18
CA THR A 127 3.76 -12.39 0.75
C THR A 127 2.62 -11.48 0.32
N ALA A 128 1.70 -12.02 -0.49
CA ALA A 128 0.55 -11.31 -1.00
C ALA A 128 -0.76 -11.81 -0.36
N PRO A 129 -1.62 -10.91 0.13
CA PRO A 129 -2.99 -11.26 0.49
C PRO A 129 -3.87 -11.33 -0.76
N ILE A 130 -4.54 -12.47 -0.98
CA ILE A 130 -5.50 -12.67 -2.08
C ILE A 130 -6.91 -12.76 -1.49
N MET A 131 -7.85 -12.05 -2.11
CA MET A 131 -9.15 -11.80 -1.52
C MET A 131 -10.35 -12.38 -2.23
N PHE A 132 -11.21 -13.00 -1.43
CA PHE A 132 -12.50 -13.54 -1.85
C PHE A 132 -13.59 -12.93 -0.99
N ASN A 133 -14.44 -12.10 -1.62
CA ASN A 133 -15.63 -11.55 -0.99
C ASN A 133 -16.87 -11.92 -1.81
N LEU A 134 -17.84 -12.57 -1.17
CA LEU A 134 -19.16 -12.76 -1.73
C LEU A 134 -19.95 -11.48 -1.56
N SER A 135 -19.84 -10.60 -2.56
CA SER A 135 -20.96 -9.71 -2.84
C SER A 135 -22.14 -10.62 -3.17
N ARG A 136 -23.16 -10.70 -2.30
CA ARG A 136 -24.35 -11.56 -2.52
C ARG A 136 -24.88 -11.28 -3.94
N PRO A 137 -25.38 -12.27 -4.70
CA PRO A 137 -25.97 -12.00 -6.02
C PRO A 137 -27.06 -10.91 -6.00
N ASP A 138 -27.78 -10.80 -4.87
CA ASP A 138 -28.79 -9.75 -4.61
C ASP A 138 -28.29 -8.56 -3.78
N ALA A 139 -27.09 -8.64 -3.19
CA ALA A 139 -26.39 -7.42 -2.80
C ALA A 139 -25.73 -6.97 -4.08
N GLN A 140 -26.43 -6.11 -4.84
CA GLN A 140 -25.86 -5.33 -5.95
C GLN A 140 -24.34 -5.33 -5.78
N ARG A 141 -23.57 -6.06 -6.64
CA ARG A 141 -22.09 -5.90 -6.70
C ARG A 141 -21.92 -4.43 -6.47
N PRO A 142 -21.28 -3.94 -5.37
CA PRO A 142 -21.47 -2.56 -4.95
C PRO A 142 -21.39 -1.78 -6.24
N THR A 143 -22.54 -1.29 -6.69
CA THR A 143 -22.59 -0.39 -7.82
C THR A 143 -22.06 0.80 -7.09
N PHE A 144 -20.71 0.83 -6.96
CA PHE A 144 -20.02 1.97 -6.45
C PHE A 144 -20.63 3.05 -7.30
N PRO A 145 -21.37 3.99 -6.70
CA PRO A 145 -22.10 4.99 -7.46
C PRO A 145 -21.09 5.48 -8.46
N GLU A 146 -21.41 5.32 -9.75
CA GLU A 146 -20.55 5.76 -10.82
C GLU A 146 -20.49 7.27 -10.63
N LEU A 147 -19.49 7.71 -9.85
CA LEU A 147 -19.44 9.07 -9.41
C LEU A 147 -18.91 9.81 -10.62
N VAL A 148 -19.84 10.47 -11.32
CA VAL A 148 -19.52 11.26 -12.49
C VAL A 148 -19.04 12.60 -11.98
N VAL A 149 -17.75 12.87 -12.19
CA VAL A 149 -17.18 14.19 -11.95
C VAL A 149 -17.25 14.97 -13.27
N PRO A 150 -18.00 16.09 -13.34
CA PRO A 150 -18.09 16.90 -14.54
C PRO A 150 -16.70 17.35 -15.02
N ILE A 151 -16.51 17.37 -16.33
CA ILE A 151 -15.29 17.90 -16.95
C ILE A 151 -15.47 19.40 -17.22
N GLY A 152 -14.40 20.18 -17.01
CA GLY A 152 -14.37 21.58 -17.41
C GLY A 152 -15.02 22.56 -16.42
N GLN A 153 -15.41 22.10 -15.23
CA GLN A 153 -15.74 22.99 -14.12
C GLN A 153 -14.49 23.75 -13.66
N GLU A 154 -14.66 25.02 -13.30
CA GLU A 154 -13.58 25.81 -12.70
C GLU A 154 -13.21 25.22 -11.32
N VAL A 155 -11.91 25.11 -11.05
CA VAL A 155 -11.40 24.58 -9.78
C VAL A 155 -11.28 25.73 -8.78
N GLU A 156 -12.24 25.80 -7.86
CA GLU A 156 -12.26 26.79 -6.77
C GLU A 156 -11.43 26.31 -5.57
N ASN A 157 -11.53 25.02 -5.21
CA ASN A 157 -10.81 24.45 -4.08
C ASN A 157 -9.43 23.93 -4.52
N ARG A 158 -8.41 24.75 -4.30
CA ARG A 158 -7.03 24.40 -4.61
C ARG A 158 -6.26 23.76 -3.45
N SER A 159 -6.85 23.63 -2.26
CA SER A 159 -6.12 23.07 -1.11
C SER A 159 -5.83 21.58 -1.31
N LEU A 160 -4.56 21.15 -1.18
CA LEU A 160 -4.23 19.71 -1.19
C LEU A 160 -4.49 19.05 0.18
N GLN A 161 -4.58 19.84 1.24
CA GLN A 161 -4.89 19.33 2.58
C GLN A 161 -6.29 18.70 2.61
N GLY A 162 -6.42 17.64 3.40
CA GLY A 162 -7.65 16.89 3.58
C GLY A 162 -7.43 15.39 3.48
N VAL A 163 -8.56 14.69 3.36
CA VAL A 163 -8.62 13.23 3.22
C VAL A 163 -8.94 12.91 1.77
N TRP A 164 -8.15 12.02 1.19
CA TRP A 164 -8.24 11.61 -0.20
C TRP A 164 -8.39 10.10 -0.27
N GLN A 165 -9.24 9.61 -1.16
CA GLN A 165 -9.38 8.19 -1.45
C GLN A 165 -8.83 7.88 -2.83
N SER A 166 -7.99 6.86 -2.96
CA SER A 166 -7.45 6.47 -4.26
C SER A 166 -8.57 5.95 -5.16
N CYS A 167 -8.41 6.14 -6.46
CA CYS A 167 -9.42 5.76 -7.42
C CYS A 167 -8.86 5.43 -8.81
N VAL A 168 -9.67 4.76 -9.62
CA VAL A 168 -9.47 4.63 -11.06
C VAL A 168 -10.41 5.58 -11.75
N VAL A 169 -9.89 6.35 -12.72
CA VAL A 169 -10.65 7.27 -13.55
C VAL A 169 -10.82 6.70 -14.95
N GLN A 170 -12.04 6.74 -15.47
CA GLN A 170 -12.35 6.45 -16.87
C GLN A 170 -13.07 7.65 -17.49
N PRO A 171 -12.65 8.14 -18.67
CA PRO A 171 -13.42 9.16 -19.39
C PRO A 171 -14.81 8.62 -19.76
N GLY A 172 -15.84 9.45 -19.59
CA GLY A 172 -17.21 9.18 -20.02
C GLY A 172 -17.81 10.39 -20.73
N GLU A 173 -18.97 10.19 -21.36
CA GLU A 173 -19.67 11.21 -22.17
C GLU A 173 -20.02 12.48 -21.36
N HIS A 174 -20.29 12.33 -20.07
CA HIS A 174 -20.72 13.43 -19.18
C HIS A 174 -19.71 13.78 -18.08
N GLY A 175 -18.51 13.18 -18.10
CA GLY A 175 -17.51 13.41 -17.05
C GLY A 175 -16.57 12.24 -16.81
N TYR A 176 -15.77 12.34 -15.76
CA TYR A 176 -14.95 11.23 -15.28
C TYR A 176 -15.80 10.24 -14.50
N LYS A 177 -15.78 8.97 -14.90
CA LYS A 177 -16.33 7.84 -14.15
C LYS A 177 -15.26 7.38 -13.16
N ILE A 178 -15.60 7.36 -11.86
CA ILE A 178 -14.65 7.05 -10.78
C ILE A 178 -14.99 5.71 -10.12
N LEU A 179 -13.97 4.85 -9.97
CA LEU A 179 -14.01 3.66 -9.11
C LEU A 179 -13.09 3.85 -7.91
N LEU A 180 -13.65 3.95 -6.70
CA LEU A 180 -12.89 4.11 -5.46
C LEU A 180 -12.16 2.83 -5.06
N LEU A 181 -10.96 2.98 -4.53
CA LEU A 181 -10.06 1.91 -4.08
C LEU A 181 -9.84 1.99 -2.55
N PRO A 182 -9.34 0.92 -1.90
CA PRO A 182 -9.28 0.83 -0.43
C PRO A 182 -8.04 1.50 0.18
N VAL A 183 -7.60 2.63 -0.39
CA VAL A 183 -6.50 3.43 0.18
C VAL A 183 -6.98 4.85 0.41
N ILE A 184 -6.70 5.34 1.62
CA ILE A 184 -6.90 6.71 2.04
C ILE A 184 -5.54 7.38 2.19
N LYS A 185 -5.37 8.58 1.62
CA LYS A 185 -4.26 9.48 1.89
C LYS A 185 -4.76 10.62 2.75
N ILE A 186 -4.09 10.89 3.87
CA ILE A 186 -4.32 12.07 4.68
C ILE A 186 -3.16 13.02 4.42
N ILE A 187 -3.47 14.27 4.09
CA ILE A 187 -2.52 15.37 3.96
C ILE A 187 -2.95 16.42 5.00
N SER A 188 -2.24 16.49 6.12
CA SER A 188 -2.69 17.25 7.29
C SER A 188 -2.12 18.67 7.35
N PRO A 189 -2.77 19.60 8.08
CA PRO A 189 -2.28 20.96 8.23
C PRO A 189 -0.89 21.09 8.87
N ASP A 190 -0.47 20.10 9.66
CA ASP A 190 0.84 20.06 10.34
C ASP A 190 1.99 19.57 9.44
N GLN A 191 1.79 19.56 8.12
CA GLN A 191 2.80 19.17 7.12
C GLN A 191 3.19 17.69 7.17
N THR A 192 2.31 16.83 7.69
CA THR A 192 2.49 15.37 7.62
C THR A 192 1.54 14.72 6.61
N PHE A 193 1.92 13.56 6.12
CA PHE A 193 1.06 12.74 5.28
C PHE A 193 1.11 11.27 5.69
N MET A 194 0.03 10.55 5.39
CA MET A 194 -0.02 9.10 5.54
C MET A 194 -0.92 8.46 4.50
N ASN A 195 -0.49 7.32 3.97
CA ASN A 195 -1.30 6.43 3.16
C ASN A 195 -1.74 5.25 4.03
N ILE A 196 -3.05 5.11 4.19
CA ILE A 196 -3.74 4.11 5.00
C ILE A 196 -4.51 3.19 4.07
N MET A 197 -4.24 1.90 4.14
CA MET A 197 -5.12 0.89 3.55
C MET A 197 -6.23 0.58 4.55
N THR A 198 -7.48 1.00 4.27
CA THR A 198 -8.58 1.07 5.26
C THR A 198 -9.23 -0.25 5.59
N ALA A 199 -9.11 -1.22 4.70
CA ALA A 199 -9.39 -2.60 5.00
C ALA A 199 -8.17 -3.37 4.53
N GLY A 200 -7.60 -4.21 5.40
CA GLY A 200 -6.65 -5.22 4.95
C GLY A 200 -7.35 -6.31 4.17
N MET A 201 -8.01 -5.96 3.08
CA MET A 201 -8.52 -6.80 2.00
C MET A 201 -9.60 -7.85 2.42
N ASN A 202 -9.70 -8.24 3.70
CA ASN A 202 -10.40 -9.42 4.24
C ASN A 202 -11.55 -9.20 5.20
N GLY A 203 -11.93 -7.94 5.40
CA GLY A 203 -12.95 -7.56 6.37
C GLY A 203 -12.63 -7.92 7.83
N ARG A 204 -11.41 -8.40 8.14
CA ARG A 204 -10.98 -8.88 9.48
C ARG A 204 -9.60 -8.36 9.90
N SER A 205 -8.95 -7.54 9.08
CA SER A 205 -7.66 -6.92 9.37
C SER A 205 -7.90 -5.44 9.53
N ASN A 206 -7.37 -4.89 10.62
CA ASN A 206 -7.41 -3.46 10.88
C ASN A 206 -6.70 -2.70 9.75
N ALA A 207 -7.03 -1.41 9.63
CA ALA A 207 -6.35 -0.52 8.70
C ALA A 207 -4.84 -0.51 8.96
N ILE A 208 -4.05 -0.38 7.90
CA ILE A 208 -2.57 -0.33 7.97
C ILE A 208 -2.12 0.99 7.36
N ILE A 209 -1.36 1.77 8.14
CA ILE A 209 -0.55 2.86 7.58
C ILE A 209 0.65 2.19 6.89
N TYR A 210 0.72 2.28 5.57
CA TYR A 210 1.76 1.60 4.81
C TYR A 210 2.83 2.56 4.27
N CYS A 211 2.59 3.87 4.31
CA CYS A 211 3.56 4.90 4.00
C CYS A 211 3.20 6.17 4.79
N GLN A 212 4.18 6.83 5.39
CA GLN A 212 3.99 8.10 6.09
C GLN A 212 5.27 8.92 6.12
N GLY A 213 5.12 10.23 6.31
CA GLY A 213 6.23 11.15 6.52
C GLY A 213 5.77 12.60 6.50
N GLU A 214 6.69 13.48 6.12
CA GLU A 214 6.44 14.92 6.01
C GLU A 214 6.20 15.32 4.54
N TYR A 215 5.55 16.45 4.33
CA TYR A 215 5.37 17.00 2.99
C TYR A 215 5.59 18.51 2.94
N SER A 216 5.87 19.02 1.74
CA SER A 216 5.85 20.45 1.43
C SER A 216 5.10 20.73 0.13
N LEU A 217 4.63 21.97 -0.02
CA LEU A 217 3.94 22.46 -1.22
C LEU A 217 4.72 23.66 -1.80
N PRO A 218 5.78 23.41 -2.59
CA PRO A 218 6.56 24.50 -3.19
C PRO A 218 5.76 25.39 -4.14
N SER A 219 4.72 24.84 -4.77
CA SER A 219 3.81 25.57 -5.67
C SER A 219 2.44 24.90 -5.68
N ASP A 220 1.45 25.55 -6.31
CA ASP A 220 0.13 24.94 -6.49
C ASP A 220 0.16 23.64 -7.29
N GLY A 221 1.13 23.48 -8.21
CA GLY A 221 1.28 22.28 -9.06
C GLY A 221 2.34 21.30 -8.57
N THR A 222 2.95 21.54 -7.41
CA THR A 222 4.08 20.74 -6.90
C THR A 222 3.83 20.34 -5.46
N TYR A 223 3.84 19.03 -5.23
CA TYR A 223 3.72 18.39 -3.92
C TYR A 223 4.96 17.52 -3.70
N VAL A 224 5.61 17.65 -2.55
CA VAL A 224 6.83 16.92 -2.25
C VAL A 224 6.61 16.10 -0.98
N GLU A 225 6.80 14.78 -1.07
CA GLU A 225 6.77 13.87 0.07
C GLU A 225 8.20 13.53 0.50
N MET A 226 8.49 13.62 1.79
CA MET A 226 9.68 13.06 2.41
C MET A 226 9.27 11.83 3.21
N VAL A 227 9.55 10.65 2.66
CA VAL A 227 9.07 9.39 3.26
C VAL A 227 9.89 9.05 4.51
N GLU A 228 9.23 8.93 5.66
CA GLU A 228 9.88 8.54 6.92
C GLU A 228 9.78 7.05 7.19
N LYS A 229 8.62 6.44 6.92
CA LYS A 229 8.36 5.00 7.12
C LYS A 229 7.44 4.50 6.03
N SER A 230 7.81 3.37 5.44
CA SER A 230 6.99 2.73 4.41
C SER A 230 7.26 1.23 4.35
N VAL A 231 6.20 0.48 4.02
CA VAL A 231 6.28 -0.93 3.62
C VAL A 231 5.95 -1.09 2.13
N ASP A 232 5.68 0.00 1.42
CA ASP A 232 5.51 0.03 -0.03
C ASP A 232 6.88 0.22 -0.70
N PRO A 233 7.29 -0.71 -1.59
CA PRO A 233 8.60 -0.66 -2.24
C PRO A 233 8.80 0.55 -3.16
N VAL A 234 7.71 1.21 -3.59
CA VAL A 234 7.75 2.42 -4.42
C VAL A 234 8.15 3.64 -3.58
N PHE A 235 7.73 3.69 -2.33
CA PHE A 235 7.97 4.81 -1.42
C PHE A 235 9.05 4.43 -0.42
N ILE A 236 10.31 4.59 -0.80
CA ILE A 236 11.45 4.15 0.02
C ILE A 236 11.70 5.16 1.14
N GLN A 237 11.95 4.66 2.35
CA GLN A 237 12.32 5.50 3.50
C GLN A 237 13.55 6.38 3.21
N GLY A 238 13.49 7.64 3.61
CA GLY A 238 14.55 8.63 3.45
C GLY A 238 14.62 9.26 2.05
N VAL A 239 13.67 8.92 1.17
CA VAL A 239 13.66 9.41 -0.21
C VAL A 239 12.65 10.55 -0.37
N LYS A 240 13.11 11.63 -1.00
CA LYS A 240 12.26 12.72 -1.47
C LYS A 240 11.54 12.29 -2.75
N ASN A 241 10.22 12.38 -2.76
CA ASN A 241 9.38 12.15 -3.92
C ASN A 241 8.76 13.48 -4.38
N GLU A 242 9.14 13.94 -5.57
CA GLU A 242 8.60 15.15 -6.17
C GLU A 242 7.45 14.81 -7.11
N ILE A 243 6.26 15.31 -6.78
CA ILE A 243 4.99 14.92 -7.36
C ILE A 243 4.34 16.14 -8.02
N SER A 244 4.02 15.99 -9.31
CA SER A 244 3.21 16.95 -10.05
C SER A 244 1.73 16.74 -9.70
N VAL A 245 1.05 17.83 -9.40
CA VAL A 245 -0.37 17.86 -9.06
C VAL A 245 -1.15 18.51 -10.21
N GLU A 246 -2.07 17.74 -10.79
CA GLU A 246 -3.05 18.23 -11.77
C GLU A 246 -4.45 18.13 -11.14
N ARG A 247 -5.15 19.25 -10.99
CA ARG A 247 -6.53 19.29 -10.46
C ARG A 247 -7.49 19.15 -11.62
N LEU A 248 -8.16 18.01 -11.70
CA LEU A 248 -9.17 17.73 -12.71
C LEU A 248 -10.56 18.25 -12.28
N HIS A 249 -10.76 18.40 -10.96
CA HIS A 249 -11.93 18.96 -10.29
C HIS A 249 -11.53 19.33 -8.85
N ASP A 250 -12.35 20.10 -8.12
CA ASP A 250 -12.20 20.39 -6.69
C ASP A 250 -12.01 19.14 -5.79
N ASN A 251 -12.53 18.01 -6.29
CA ASN A 251 -12.60 16.74 -5.59
C ASN A 251 -11.85 15.64 -6.36
N LEU A 252 -11.19 15.94 -7.48
CA LEU A 252 -10.45 14.95 -8.25
C LEU A 252 -9.08 15.51 -8.66
N ILE A 253 -8.04 14.85 -8.21
CA ILE A 253 -6.67 15.17 -8.58
C ILE A 253 -5.99 13.99 -9.25
N LYS A 254 -5.06 14.32 -10.13
CA LYS A 254 -4.11 13.41 -10.73
C LYS A 254 -2.72 13.77 -10.21
N LEU A 255 -2.06 12.79 -9.63
CA LEU A 255 -0.68 12.88 -9.16
C LEU A 255 0.21 12.17 -10.16
N SER A 256 1.32 12.80 -10.54
CA SER A 256 2.30 12.20 -11.45
C SER A 256 3.71 12.39 -10.91
N PHE A 257 4.47 11.31 -10.79
CA PHE A 257 5.84 11.35 -10.29
C PHE A 257 6.71 10.31 -10.97
N THR A 258 8.02 10.47 -10.85
CA THR A 258 8.98 9.44 -11.29
C THR A 258 9.47 8.73 -10.05
N VAL A 259 9.31 7.41 -9.99
CA VAL A 259 9.78 6.60 -8.87
C VAL A 259 11.28 6.83 -8.69
N PRO A 260 11.71 7.40 -7.55
CA PRO A 260 13.11 7.72 -7.33
C PRO A 260 13.98 6.47 -7.44
N GLY A 261 15.13 6.58 -8.12
CA GLY A 261 16.04 5.46 -8.35
C GLY A 261 15.57 4.44 -9.41
N GLN A 262 14.33 4.53 -9.90
CA GLN A 262 13.81 3.58 -10.89
C GLN A 262 13.47 4.19 -12.25
N GLY A 263 13.33 5.53 -12.35
CA GLY A 263 13.02 6.22 -13.60
C GLY A 263 11.62 5.95 -14.17
N ARG A 264 10.79 5.17 -13.47
CA ARG A 264 9.43 4.82 -13.87
C ARG A 264 8.48 5.96 -13.58
N LYS A 265 7.70 6.40 -14.58
CA LYS A 265 6.61 7.34 -14.37
C LYS A 265 5.39 6.62 -13.79
N VAL A 266 4.84 7.17 -12.72
CA VAL A 266 3.62 6.71 -12.06
C VAL A 266 2.58 7.81 -12.17
N THR A 267 1.33 7.39 -12.41
CA THR A 267 0.16 8.26 -12.36
C THR A 267 -0.85 7.65 -11.41
N GLU A 268 -1.34 8.46 -10.48
CA GLU A 268 -2.36 8.08 -9.51
C GLU A 268 -3.52 9.08 -9.58
N TYR A 269 -4.72 8.60 -9.28
CA TYR A 269 -5.90 9.46 -9.17
C TYR A 269 -6.47 9.38 -7.76
N TRP A 270 -6.83 10.52 -7.22
CA TRP A 270 -7.32 10.65 -5.85
C TRP A 270 -8.58 11.50 -5.83
N PHE A 271 -9.62 10.94 -5.23
CA PHE A 271 -10.90 11.59 -5.03
C PHE A 271 -10.99 12.13 -3.60
N ARG A 272 -11.37 13.39 -3.41
CA ARG A 272 -11.46 14.00 -2.08
C ARG A 272 -12.60 13.35 -1.31
N ALA A 273 -12.30 12.84 -0.13
CA ALA A 273 -13.34 12.37 0.78
C ALA A 273 -14.14 13.59 1.28
N PRO A 274 -15.47 13.62 1.04
CA PRO A 274 -16.30 14.77 1.38
C PRO A 274 -16.44 14.91 2.91
N SER A 275 -16.39 16.15 3.39
CA SER A 275 -16.80 16.51 4.76
C SER A 275 -18.33 16.65 4.80
N PRO A 276 -19.01 16.41 5.94
CA PRO A 276 -20.47 16.56 6.07
C PRO A 276 -21.02 17.91 5.59
N ASP A 277 -20.20 18.97 5.63
CA ASP A 277 -20.56 20.32 5.17
C ASP A 277 -20.42 20.52 3.66
N VAL A 278 -19.90 19.51 2.94
CA VAL A 278 -19.78 19.51 1.48
C VAL A 278 -20.94 18.73 0.91
N LYS A 279 -21.91 19.43 0.30
CA LYS A 279 -22.95 18.79 -0.52
C LYS A 279 -22.26 17.99 -1.62
N ILE A 280 -22.24 16.66 -1.46
CA ILE A 280 -22.00 15.75 -2.57
C ILE A 280 -23.20 15.97 -3.48
N MET A 281 -23.00 16.66 -4.60
CA MET A 281 -23.98 16.71 -5.68
C MET A 281 -24.02 15.29 -6.28
N ALA A 282 -24.84 14.44 -5.69
CA ALA A 282 -25.27 13.18 -6.26
C ALA A 282 -26.79 13.32 -6.43
N ASP A 283 -27.19 13.81 -7.59
CA ASP A 283 -28.52 13.58 -8.16
C ASP A 283 -28.41 12.40 -9.14
#